data_AF-A0A392UYY9-F1
#
_entry.id   AF-A0A392UYY9-F1
#
_cell.length_a   1.000
_cell.length_b   1.000
_cell.length_c   1.000
_cell.angle_alpha   90.00
_cell.angle_beta   90.00
_cell.angle_gamma   90.00
#
_symmetry.space_group_name_H-M   'P 1'
#
loop_
_entity.id
_entity.type
_entity.pdbx_description
1 polymer ?
#
loop_
_entity_poly.entity_id
_entity_poly.type
_entity_poly.pdbx_seq_one_letter_code
_entity_poly.pdbx_strand_id
1 'polypeptide(L)' 'MKQKIAARHDAKVIKRSFDVGSLVLRRNAKDSYEGKLAANWEGLYRVRGKTDNGASTLRQGSPI' A
#
# COMPACT_ATOMS: atom_id res chain seq x y z
N MET A 1 -28.05 -0.32 4.36
CA MET A 1 -27.38 0.00 3.07
C MET A 1 -25.86 -0.18 3.13
N LYS A 2 -25.16 0.45 4.09
CA LYS A 2 -23.69 0.43 4.19
C LYS A 2 -23.06 -0.98 4.24
N GLN A 3 -23.62 -1.91 5.01
CA GLN A 3 -23.10 -3.28 5.11
C GLN A 3 -23.15 -4.05 3.79
N LYS A 4 -24.24 -3.92 3.01
CA LYS A 4 -24.37 -4.58 1.70
C LYS A 4 -23.35 -4.03 0.69
N ILE A 5 -23.01 -2.74 0.79
CA ILE A 5 -21.98 -2.11 -0.05
C ILE A 5 -20.59 -2.61 0.34
N ALA A 6 -20.29 -2.66 1.65
CA ALA A 6 -19.02 -3.21 2.15
C ALA A 6 -18.82 -4.66 1.71
N ALA A 7 -19.83 -5.52 1.90
CA ALA A 7 -19.76 -6.93 1.47
C ALA A 7 -19.49 -7.10 -0.04
N ARG A 8 -20.08 -6.25 -0.89
CA ARG A 8 -19.82 -6.27 -2.34
C ARG A 8 -18.43 -5.76 -2.70
N HIS A 9 -17.93 -4.77 -1.96
CA HIS A 9 -16.57 -4.26 -2.13
C HIS A 9 -15.57 -5.35 -1.73
N ASP A 10 -15.72 -5.90 -0.53
CA ASP A 10 -14.79 -6.88 0.04
C ASP A 10 -14.76 -8.19 -0.77
N ALA A 11 -15.91 -8.61 -1.33
CA ALA A 11 -15.97 -9.74 -2.24
C ALA A 11 -15.14 -9.56 -3.53
N LYS A 12 -14.86 -8.31 -3.93
CA LYS A 12 -14.03 -7.98 -5.09
C LYS A 12 -12.57 -7.68 -4.72
N VAL A 13 -12.23 -7.61 -3.43
CA VAL A 13 -10.85 -7.35 -2.99
C VAL A 13 -10.00 -8.60 -3.20
N ILE A 14 -9.03 -8.51 -4.10
CA ILE A 14 -7.96 -9.50 -4.20
C ILE A 14 -6.97 -9.22 -3.07
N LYS A 15 -6.99 -10.05 -2.03
CA LYS A 15 -6.04 -9.95 -0.91
C LYS A 15 -4.64 -10.32 -1.41
N ARG A 16 -3.67 -9.41 -1.24
CA ARG A 16 -2.25 -9.66 -1.49
C ARG A 16 -1.51 -9.72 -0.16
N SER A 17 -0.70 -10.75 0.01
CA SER A 17 0.24 -10.90 1.13
C SER A 17 1.66 -10.68 0.63
N PHE A 18 2.46 -9.88 1.35
CA PHE A 18 3.85 -9.60 1.00
C PHE A 18 4.78 -10.07 2.11
N ASP A 19 5.73 -10.94 1.80
CA ASP A 19 6.71 -11.42 2.78
C ASP A 19 7.77 -10.38 3.14
N VAL A 20 8.41 -10.54 4.29
CA VAL A 20 9.56 -9.72 4.67
C VAL A 20 10.63 -9.81 3.59
N GLY A 21 11.16 -8.67 3.17
CA GLY A 21 12.09 -8.53 2.05
C GLY A 21 11.41 -8.24 0.70
N SER A 22 10.09 -8.44 0.57
CA SER A 22 9.35 -8.13 -0.66
C SER A 22 9.51 -6.66 -1.03
N LEU A 23 9.72 -6.42 -2.32
CA LEU A 23 9.76 -5.09 -2.89
C LEU A 23 8.34 -4.59 -3.17
N VAL A 24 8.04 -3.38 -2.71
CA VAL A 24 6.72 -2.74 -2.85
C VAL A 24 6.89 -1.26 -3.12
N LEU A 25 5.89 -0.67 -3.78
CA LEU A 25 5.76 0.78 -3.92
C LEU A 25 4.81 1.30 -2.83
N ARG A 26 5.14 2.45 -2.22
CA ARG A 26 4.24 3.10 -1.27
C ARG A 26 3.28 4.00 -2.04
N ARG A 27 2.00 4.01 -1.67
CA ARG A 27 1.08 5.02 -2.21
C ARG A 27 1.41 6.37 -1.58
N ASN A 28 1.60 7.39 -2.40
CA ASN A 28 1.67 8.76 -1.90
C ASN A 28 0.26 9.20 -1.47
N ALA A 29 0.12 9.61 -0.20
CA ALA A 29 -1.14 10.12 0.29
C ALA A 29 -1.27 11.57 -0.17
N LYS A 30 -1.94 11.79 -1.32
CA LYS A 30 -2.19 13.10 -1.97
C LYS A 30 -1.84 14.27 -1.06
N ASP A 31 -0.56 14.64 -1.04
CA ASP A 31 -0.16 15.87 -0.41
C ASP A 31 -0.78 16.98 -1.27
N SER A 32 -1.49 17.91 -0.65
CA SER A 32 -2.18 19.00 -1.36
C SER A 32 -1.24 19.86 -2.21
N TYR A 33 0.07 19.75 -1.95
CA TYR A 33 1.16 20.41 -2.67
C TYR A 33 1.57 19.69 -3.97
N GLU A 34 1.27 18.40 -4.09
CA GLU A 34 1.52 17.62 -5.30
C GLU A 34 0.30 17.73 -6.22
N GLY A 35 0.42 18.57 -7.25
CA GLY A 35 -0.65 18.82 -8.21
C GLY A 35 -1.15 17.56 -8.92
N LYS A 36 -2.19 17.72 -9.75
CA LYS A 36 -2.91 16.63 -10.45
C LYS A 36 -2.02 15.63 -11.23
N LEU A 37 -0.79 16.00 -11.58
CA LEU A 37 0.14 15.21 -12.39
C LEU A 37 1.25 14.51 -11.60
N ALA A 38 1.21 14.57 -10.26
CA ALA A 38 2.17 13.84 -9.44
C ALA A 38 1.95 12.33 -9.51
N ALA A 39 3.03 11.56 -9.33
CA ALA A 39 2.97 10.10 -9.32
C ALA A 39 2.22 9.60 -8.08
N ASN A 40 1.20 8.76 -8.27
CA ASN A 40 0.42 8.19 -7.16
C ASN A 40 1.19 7.18 -6.30
N TRP A 41 2.32 6.69 -6.81
CA TRP A 41 3.15 5.66 -6.20
C TRP A 41 4.59 6.16 -6.15
N GLU A 42 5.24 5.95 -5.01
CA GLU A 42 6.60 6.41 -4.76
C GLU A 42 7.48 5.28 -4.24
N GLY A 43 8.77 5.43 -4.52
CA GLY A 43 9.86 4.75 -3.85
C GLY A 43 9.89 3.23 -4.01
N LEU A 44 11.09 2.68 -3.99
CA LEU A 44 11.28 1.25 -3.88
C LEU A 44 11.47 0.90 -2.40
N TYR A 45 10.44 0.33 -1.79
CA TYR A 45 10.47 -0.08 -0.39
C TYR A 45 10.62 -1.59 -0.26
N ARG A 46 11.27 -2.02 0.81
CA ARG A 46 11.26 -3.40 1.28
C ARG A 46 10.35 -3.54 2.50
N VAL A 47 9.54 -4.60 2.52
CA VAL A 47 8.79 -4.99 3.72
C VAL A 47 9.78 -5.42 4.80
N ARG A 48 9.77 -4.74 5.95
CA ARG A 48 10.61 -5.06 7.12
C ARG A 48 9.89 -6.00 8.09
N GLY A 49 8.58 -5.89 8.19
CA GLY A 49 7.75 -6.67 9.11
C GLY A 49 6.28 -6.61 8.73
N LYS A 50 5.54 -7.65 9.11
CA LYS A 50 4.08 -7.74 8.98
C LYS A 50 3.44 -7.49 10.34
N THR A 51 2.25 -6.90 10.34
CA THR A 51 1.36 -6.86 11.50
C THR A 51 0.10 -7.66 11.22
N ASP A 52 -0.53 -8.18 12.27
CA ASP A 52 -1.69 -9.09 12.14
C ASP A 52 -2.95 -8.44 11.55
N ASN A 53 -2.98 -7.10 11.51
CA ASN A 53 -4.08 -6.30 10.95
C ASN A 53 -3.89 -5.95 9.46
N GLY A 54 -2.93 -6.58 8.77
CA GLY A 54 -2.67 -6.34 7.35
C GLY A 54 -1.85 -5.07 7.06
N ALA A 55 -1.33 -4.40 8.09
CA ALA A 55 -0.32 -3.36 7.91
C ALA A 55 1.08 -3.98 7.78
N SER A 56 2.02 -3.20 7.28
CA SER A 56 3.40 -3.62 7.08
C SER A 56 4.34 -2.45 7.35
N THR A 57 5.43 -2.71 8.07
CA THR A 57 6.49 -1.73 8.25
C THR A 57 7.41 -1.76 7.03
N LEU A 58 7.69 -0.59 6.43
CA LEU A 58 8.49 -0.47 5.23
C LEU A 58 9.86 0.17 5.53
N ARG A 59 10.90 -0.26 4.81
CA ARG A 59 12.22 0.38 4.78
C ARG A 59 12.52 0.80 3.35
N GLN A 60 12.93 2.05 3.14
CA GLN A 60 13.35 2.51 1.82
C GLN A 60 14.58 1.71 1.37
N GLY A 61 14.53 1.16 0.15
CA GLY A 61 15.67 0.49 -0.45
C GLY A 61 16.75 1.52 -0.75
N SER A 62 18.01 1.19 -0.43
CA SER A 62 19.15 1.96 -0.93
C SER A 62 19.21 1.81 -2.46
N PRO A 63 19.40 2.89 -3.23
CA PRO A 63 19.79 2.78 -4.62
C PRO A 63 21.09 1.98 -4.70
N ILE A 64 21.16 1.03 -5.63
CA ILE A 64 22.39 0.31 -5.98
C ILE A 64 23.22 1.24 -6.87
#